data_AF-A0A1C6G410-F1
#
_entry.id   AF-A0A1C6G410-F1
#
_cell.length_a   1.000
_cell.length_b   1.000
_cell.length_c   1.000
_cell.angle_alpha   90.00
_cell.angle_beta   90.00
_cell.angle_gamma   90.00
#
_symmetry.space_group_name_H-M   'P 1'
#
loop_
_entity.id
_entity.type
_entity.pdbx_description
1 polymer ?
#
loop_
_entity_poly.entity_id
_entity_poly.type
_entity_poly.pdbx_seq_one_letter_code
_entity_poly.pdbx_strand_id
1 'polypeptide(L)' 'MLASTYFPVRTSVGDIYADNEIMSEYSKFMAYLGDYYQITPGWATARTEWWNMLQRVGSGEDVETAVKTFVDNANAAAQA' A
#
# COMPACT_ATOMS: atom_id res chain seq x y z
N MET A 1 -8.01 -21.77 17.93
CA MET A 1 -6.69 -21.54 17.30
C MET A 1 -6.51 -20.04 17.18
N LEU A 2 -5.39 -19.46 17.65
CA LEU A 2 -5.09 -18.03 17.45
C LEU A 2 -4.70 -17.85 15.98
N ALA A 3 -5.69 -17.64 15.12
CA ALA A 3 -5.41 -17.20 13.76
C ALA A 3 -4.73 -15.82 13.86
N SER A 4 -3.44 -15.77 13.51
CA SER A 4 -2.70 -14.52 13.40
C SER A 4 -3.44 -13.56 12.46
N THR A 5 -3.56 -12.29 12.84
CA THR A 5 -4.07 -11.22 11.95
C THR A 5 -3.05 -10.84 10.87
N TYR A 6 -1.89 -11.51 10.80
CA TYR A 6 -0.81 -11.27 9.85
C TYR A 6 -0.59 -12.46 8.91
N PHE A 7 -0.38 -12.17 7.62
CA PHE A 7 -0.04 -13.18 6.60
C PHE A 7 1.38 -13.75 6.80
N PRO A 8 1.55 -15.07 6.65
CA PRO A 8 2.85 -15.69 6.76
C PRO A 8 3.71 -15.37 5.53
N VAL A 9 4.92 -14.86 5.77
CA VAL A 9 5.89 -14.57 4.69
C VAL A 9 6.72 -15.81 4.31
N ARG A 10 6.88 -16.75 5.25
CA ARG A 10 7.65 -17.99 5.04
C ARG A 10 6.71 -19.15 4.73
N THR A 11 7.07 -19.98 3.78
CA THR A 11 6.33 -21.22 3.49
C THR A 11 6.45 -22.27 4.61
N SER A 12 7.49 -22.16 5.45
CA SER A 12 7.79 -23.12 6.53
C SER A 12 6.76 -23.13 7.66
N VAL A 13 5.88 -22.13 7.75
CA VAL A 13 4.80 -22.10 8.76
C VAL A 13 3.55 -22.86 8.33
N GLY A 14 3.50 -23.38 7.10
CA GLY A 14 2.36 -24.15 6.59
C GLY A 14 1.10 -23.32 6.36
N ASP A 15 0.00 -23.99 6.09
CA ASP A 15 -1.31 -23.35 5.92
C ASP A 15 -1.97 -23.07 7.28
N ILE A 16 -1.73 -21.86 7.79
CA ILE A 16 -2.31 -21.40 9.06
C ILE A 16 -3.77 -20.93 8.94
N TYR A 17 -4.33 -20.93 7.73
CA TYR A 17 -5.67 -20.43 7.41
C TYR A 17 -6.62 -21.51 6.89
N ALA A 18 -6.24 -22.80 6.96
CA ALA A 18 -7.03 -23.92 6.47
C ALA A 18 -8.48 -23.92 6.98
N ASP A 19 -8.71 -23.50 8.23
CA ASP A 19 -10.03 -23.41 8.86
C ASP A 19 -10.58 -21.97 8.93
N ASN A 20 -10.01 -21.03 8.17
CA ASN A 20 -10.41 -19.62 8.13
C ASN A 20 -10.66 -19.17 6.69
N GLU A 21 -11.92 -19.30 6.26
CA GLU A 21 -12.37 -19.00 4.89
C GLU A 21 -12.00 -17.58 4.43
N ILE A 22 -12.17 -16.57 5.29
CA ILE A 22 -11.87 -15.17 4.97
C ILE A 22 -10.37 -14.98 4.71
N MET A 23 -9.53 -15.49 5.61
CA MET A 23 -8.08 -15.34 5.47
C MET A 23 -7.51 -16.21 4.35
N SER A 24 -8.12 -17.37 4.08
CA SER A 24 -7.80 -18.22 2.94
C SER A 24 -8.08 -17.48 1.62
N GLU A 25 -9.23 -16.81 1.50
CA GLU A 25 -9.54 -15.97 0.35
C GLU A 25 -8.54 -14.81 0.21
N TYR A 26 -8.25 -14.10 1.30
CA TYR A 26 -7.30 -13.00 1.25
C TYR A 26 -5.88 -13.44 0.87
N SER A 27 -5.46 -14.65 1.26
CA SER A 27 -4.12 -15.18 0.95
C SER A 27 -3.87 -15.28 -0.56
N LYS A 28 -4.93 -15.47 -1.37
CA LYS A 28 -4.85 -15.51 -2.85
C LYS A 28 -4.39 -14.17 -3.44
N PHE A 29 -4.68 -13.07 -2.75
CA PHE A 29 -4.30 -11.73 -3.23
C PHE A 29 -2.84 -11.37 -2.92
N MET A 30 -2.17 -12.10 -2.03
CA MET A 30 -0.80 -11.79 -1.60
C MET A 30 0.20 -11.76 -2.75
N ALA A 31 -0.02 -12.57 -3.80
CA ALA A 31 0.82 -12.59 -5.00
C ALA A 31 0.69 -11.32 -5.89
N TYR A 32 -0.34 -10.51 -5.67
CA TYR A 32 -0.57 -9.27 -6.42
C TYR A 32 -0.19 -8.02 -5.64
N LEU A 33 0.25 -8.16 -4.39
CA LEU A 33 0.89 -7.08 -3.65
C LEU A 33 2.27 -6.87 -4.25
N GLY A 34 2.57 -5.66 -4.72
CA GLY A 34 3.89 -5.36 -5.28
C GLY A 34 4.99 -5.35 -4.21
N ASP A 35 6.23 -5.15 -4.67
CA ASP A 35 7.41 -5.19 -3.81
C ASP A 35 7.31 -4.25 -2.61
N TYR A 36 7.96 -4.63 -1.52
CA TYR A 36 7.91 -3.89 -0.25
C TYR A 36 8.42 -2.45 -0.42
N TYR A 37 7.49 -1.49 -0.37
CA TYR A 37 7.67 -0.13 -0.89
C TYR A 37 8.54 0.82 -0.04
N GLN A 38 9.08 0.39 1.10
CA GLN A 38 9.77 1.29 2.06
C GLN A 38 11.25 1.58 1.74
N ILE A 39 11.79 1.11 0.62
CA ILE A 39 13.20 1.32 0.26
C ILE A 39 13.45 2.49 -0.71
N THR A 40 12.40 3.10 -1.23
CA THR A 40 12.53 4.22 -2.17
C THR A 40 12.85 5.52 -1.42
N PRO A 41 13.91 6.26 -1.80
CA PRO A 41 14.16 7.62 -1.30
C PRO A 41 12.90 8.49 -1.42
N GLY A 42 12.61 9.29 -0.39
CA GLY A 42 11.42 10.15 -0.38
C GLY A 42 10.07 9.44 -0.13
N TRP A 43 10.04 8.12 0.12
CA TRP A 43 8.77 7.36 0.28
C TRP A 43 7.82 7.94 1.33
N ALA A 44 8.32 8.37 2.49
CA ALA A 44 7.49 8.93 3.56
C ALA A 44 6.73 10.19 3.10
N THR A 45 7.41 11.05 2.33
CA THR A 45 6.81 12.24 1.73
C THR A 45 5.83 11.85 0.62
N ALA A 46 6.21 10.94 -0.27
CA ALA A 46 5.33 10.46 -1.34
C ALA A 46 4.02 9.87 -0.77
N ARG A 47 4.08 9.11 0.32
CA ARG A 47 2.89 8.57 1.02
C ARG A 47 1.99 9.69 1.57
N THR A 48 2.61 10.73 2.13
CA THR A 48 1.88 11.88 2.67
C THR A 48 1.18 12.66 1.57
N GLU A 49 1.90 12.91 0.46
CA GLU A 49 1.36 13.63 -0.70
C GLU A 49 0.26 12.84 -1.42
N TRP A 50 0.38 11.51 -1.49
CA TRP A 50 -0.68 10.65 -2.01
C TRP A 50 -1.98 10.81 -1.21
N TRP A 51 -1.90 10.80 0.13
CA TRP A 51 -3.06 11.02 0.99
C TRP A 51 -3.67 12.41 0.77
N ASN A 52 -2.84 13.45 0.70
CA ASN A 52 -3.30 14.81 0.44
C ASN A 52 -4.04 14.93 -0.90
N MET A 53 -3.55 14.27 -1.95
CA MET A 53 -4.20 14.24 -3.26
C MET A 53 -5.58 13.60 -3.20
N LEU A 54 -5.73 12.46 -2.49
CA LEU A 54 -7.04 11.82 -2.33
C LEU A 54 -8.06 12.75 -1.64
N GLN A 55 -7.62 13.49 -0.62
CA GLN A 55 -8.47 14.45 0.08
C GLN A 55 -8.90 15.62 -0.83
N ARG A 56 -8.01 16.10 -1.70
CA ARG A 56 -8.30 17.17 -2.67
C ARG A 56 -9.30 16.73 -3.72
N VAL A 57 -9.08 15.56 -4.34
CA VAL A 57 -10.02 14.95 -5.29
C VAL A 57 -11.38 14.73 -4.62
N GLY A 58 -11.41 14.18 -3.41
CA GLY A 58 -12.65 13.96 -2.65
C GLY A 58 -13.39 15.24 -2.27
N SER A 59 -12.69 16.38 -2.26
CA SER A 59 -13.26 17.71 -1.97
C SER A 59 -13.64 18.49 -3.25
N GLY A 60 -13.47 17.89 -4.43
CA GLY A 60 -13.89 18.45 -5.71
C GLY A 60 -12.83 19.24 -6.48
N GLU A 61 -11.55 19.16 -6.09
CA GLU A 61 -10.46 19.65 -6.95
C GLU A 61 -10.39 18.84 -8.25
N ASP A 62 -9.99 19.49 -9.35
CA ASP A 62 -9.74 18.83 -10.62
C ASP A 62 -8.69 17.71 -10.47
N VAL A 63 -8.99 16.54 -11.01
CA VAL A 63 -8.17 15.32 -10.81
C VAL A 63 -6.78 15.49 -11.40
N GLU A 64 -6.66 16.09 -12.59
CA GLU A 64 -5.37 16.29 -13.24
C GLU A 64 -4.49 17.22 -12.40
N THR A 65 -5.08 18.27 -11.86
CA THR A 65 -4.39 19.24 -10.99
C THR A 65 -3.92 18.61 -9.67
N ALA A 66 -4.79 17.86 -8.99
CA ALA A 66 -4.47 17.22 -7.73
C ALA A 66 -3.39 16.15 -7.91
N VAL A 67 -3.48 15.34 -8.97
CA VAL A 67 -2.47 14.32 -9.33
C VAL A 67 -1.14 14.97 -9.69
N LYS A 68 -1.15 16.04 -10.49
CA LYS A 68 0.08 16.75 -10.86
C LYS A 68 0.82 17.26 -9.62
N THR A 69 0.10 17.85 -8.67
CA THR A 69 0.73 18.36 -7.44
C THR A 69 1.37 17.24 -6.63
N PHE A 70 0.69 16.11 -6.47
CA PHE A 70 1.25 14.92 -5.82
C PHE A 70 2.53 14.45 -6.51
N VAL A 71 2.50 14.31 -7.84
CA VAL A 71 3.65 13.81 -8.63
C VAL A 71 4.85 14.74 -8.49
N ASP A 72 4.64 16.07 -8.61
CA ASP A 72 5.72 17.05 -8.51
C ASP A 72 6.40 16.98 -7.13
N ASN A 73 5.61 16.94 -6.05
CA ASN A 73 6.13 16.90 -4.68
C ASN A 73 6.80 15.55 -4.36
N ALA A 74 6.23 14.43 -4.79
CA ALA A 74 6.80 13.10 -4.58
C ALA A 74 8.14 12.95 -5.33
N ASN A 75 8.22 13.43 -6.57
CA ASN A 75 9.45 13.40 -7.37
C ASN A 75 10.53 14.30 -6.79
N ALA A 76 10.18 15.48 -6.26
CA ALA A 76 11.13 16.34 -5.57
C ALA A 76 11.70 15.64 -4.31
N ALA A 77 10.86 14.94 -3.55
CA ALA A 77 11.29 14.21 -2.36
C ALA A 77 12.18 13.00 -2.69
N ALA A 78 11.99 12.36 -3.84
CA ALA A 78 12.82 11.24 -4.28
C ALA A 78 14.23 11.66 -4.73
N GLN A 79 14.43 12.95 -5.00
CA GLN A 79 15.71 13.52 -5.44
C GLN A 79 16.50 14.20 -4.31
N ALA A 80 15.91 14.34 -3.12
CA ALA A 80 16.50 14.97 -1.94
C ALA A 80 17.32 13.98 -1.08
#